data_AF-I4EH93-F1
#
_entry.id   AF-I4EH93-F1
#
_cell.length_a   1.000
_cell.length_b   1.000
_cell.length_c   1.000
_cell.angle_alpha   90.00
_cell.angle_beta   90.00
_cell.angle_gamma   90.00
#
_symmetry.space_group_name_H-M   'P 1'
#
loop_
_entity.id
_entity.type
_entity.pdbx_description
1 polymer ?
#
loop_
_entity_poly.entity_id
_entity_poly.type
_entity_poly.pdbx_seq_one_letter_code
_entity_poly.pdbx_strand_id
1 'polypeptide(L)'
;MLMLFAVMLSACGGGSIPVTRASIADAGPPTPDSAAGSDSPAGPADLESLKQDLAALSTGWDGRVAIGVTDLQSGQSISVNGAERLSAASTIKILVAMVVAQDVDAGRYPESAVDNLVRAMMGLSDNAATRELLARAGGGYVGNGVRRVNDLMAELGATQSVMTGPPGYPEGYTPDEDNYLTADDLNLMLGKLYRGEALSPSATAFVLSSMALPGDWQNKSLGAPLPSSVQFLHKPGWLDDAWNDAGIVEFDHQGEKSAYVISYLSNDVAVWQNAFDRGAAVSDKVWRYFDAAYPGSPAHYFPETGLAVDGGFLSYWNEFGGLPVFGYPLTGEIVEHDVTTQYFERAWFEWHPGLAPDHFDILLGLLGYDVAASEHLLDTPPFQPAPSDSACTFFPSTGHNLCGGFRDYWNRFGGLAVYGFPISEEYQERNPDDGQVYTVQYFERQRFEWHPGGWPERYDVMLGRLGAELRPNGA
;
A
#
# COMPACT_ATOMS: atom_id res chain seq x y z
N MET A 1 43.67 -9.43 -65.53
CA MET A 1 44.90 -10.08 -65.05
C MET A 1 44.62 -10.48 -63.59
N LEU A 2 43.91 -11.58 -63.32
CA LEU A 2 44.44 -12.94 -62.99
C LEU A 2 45.66 -12.85 -62.05
N MET A 3 45.72 -13.44 -60.83
CA MET A 3 45.23 -14.71 -60.26
C MET A 3 44.91 -14.49 -58.76
N LEU A 4 43.84 -15.03 -58.14
CA LEU A 4 43.62 -16.41 -57.65
C LEU A 4 44.76 -17.02 -56.81
N PHE A 5 44.56 -17.13 -55.50
CA PHE A 5 44.75 -18.38 -54.76
C PHE A 5 43.79 -18.44 -53.57
N ALA A 6 42.96 -19.47 -53.56
CA ALA A 6 42.05 -19.84 -52.48
C ALA A 6 42.69 -20.94 -51.64
N VAL A 7 42.47 -20.91 -50.33
CA VAL A 7 42.47 -22.10 -49.47
C VAL A 7 41.23 -22.02 -48.58
N MET A 8 40.38 -23.03 -48.73
CA MET A 8 39.19 -23.32 -47.92
C MET A 8 39.55 -24.19 -46.71
N LEU A 9 38.57 -24.33 -45.80
CA LEU A 9 38.40 -25.25 -44.65
C LEU A 9 38.67 -24.56 -43.29
N SER A 10 37.78 -24.58 -42.30
CA SER A 10 36.46 -25.23 -42.19
C SER A 10 35.66 -24.62 -41.02
N ALA A 11 34.35 -24.58 -41.21
CA ALA A 11 33.22 -24.65 -40.27
C ALA A 11 33.34 -24.14 -38.81
N CYS A 12 32.41 -23.25 -38.44
CA CYS A 12 31.32 -23.60 -37.52
C CYS A 12 30.15 -22.62 -37.66
N GLY A 13 28.94 -23.17 -37.56
CA GLY A 13 27.70 -22.57 -38.03
C GLY A 13 27.19 -21.44 -37.15
N GLY A 14 26.67 -20.41 -37.81
CA GLY A 14 25.75 -19.47 -37.21
C GLY A 14 24.41 -20.17 -36.99
N GLY A 15 24.11 -20.45 -35.73
CA GLY A 15 22.80 -20.84 -35.25
C GLY A 15 22.31 -19.81 -34.25
N SER A 16 21.48 -18.88 -34.72
CA SER A 16 20.69 -17.98 -33.90
C SER A 16 19.73 -18.78 -33.01
N ILE A 17 19.88 -18.63 -31.69
CA ILE A 17 18.94 -19.13 -30.67
C ILE A 17 18.39 -17.89 -29.93
N PRO A 18 17.07 -17.85 -29.63
CA PRO A 18 16.35 -16.61 -29.42
C PRO A 18 16.58 -16.03 -28.02
N VAL A 19 16.64 -14.70 -27.95
CA VAL A 19 16.54 -13.95 -26.69
C VAL A 19 15.11 -14.08 -26.20
N THR A 20 14.85 -15.03 -25.31
CA THR A 20 13.70 -15.00 -24.43
C THR A 20 13.97 -14.00 -23.32
N ARG A 21 13.23 -12.89 -23.31
CA ARG A 21 13.05 -12.06 -22.11
C ARG A 21 12.40 -12.96 -21.06
N ALA A 22 13.18 -13.41 -20.07
CA ALA A 22 12.61 -13.91 -18.84
C ALA A 22 12.02 -12.71 -18.10
N SER A 23 10.71 -12.73 -17.91
CA SER A 23 10.00 -11.89 -16.94
C SER A 23 10.54 -12.21 -15.55
N ILE A 24 10.97 -11.19 -14.81
CA ILE A 24 11.11 -11.30 -13.37
C ILE A 24 9.68 -11.19 -12.83
N ALA A 25 9.07 -12.34 -12.59
CA ALA A 25 7.81 -12.45 -11.86
C ALA A 25 8.13 -12.79 -10.39
N ASP A 26 7.46 -12.07 -9.50
CA ASP A 26 7.13 -12.38 -8.10
C ASP A 26 8.04 -13.33 -7.33
N ALA A 27 8.84 -12.74 -6.44
CA ALA A 27 9.18 -13.36 -5.17
C ALA A 27 8.45 -12.58 -4.07
N GLY A 28 7.26 -13.07 -3.69
CA GLY A 28 6.60 -12.61 -2.45
C GLY A 28 7.46 -12.99 -1.24
N PRO A 29 7.39 -12.22 -0.14
CA PRO A 29 8.18 -12.51 1.05
C PRO A 29 7.75 -13.87 1.66
N PRO A 30 8.72 -14.70 2.13
CA PRO A 30 8.40 -15.94 2.82
C PRO A 30 7.89 -15.67 4.23
N THR A 31 6.88 -16.43 4.65
CA THR A 31 6.32 -16.45 6.01
C THR A 31 7.37 -16.90 7.05
N PRO A 32 7.52 -16.22 8.20
CA PRO A 32 8.38 -16.68 9.27
C PRO A 32 7.71 -17.81 10.07
N ASP A 33 8.39 -18.95 10.19
CA ASP A 33 8.05 -19.97 11.17
C ASP A 33 8.48 -19.52 12.58
N SER A 34 7.56 -19.72 13.52
CA SER A 34 7.49 -19.18 14.87
C SER A 34 8.52 -19.77 15.85
N ALA A 35 9.20 -18.91 16.62
CA ALA A 35 9.59 -19.20 18.01
C ALA A 35 10.19 -17.96 18.72
N ALA A 36 9.34 -17.16 19.38
CA ALA A 36 9.60 -16.51 20.67
C ALA A 36 8.39 -15.64 21.06
N GLY A 37 7.71 -15.98 22.17
CA GLY A 37 6.74 -15.12 22.84
C GLY A 37 5.40 -14.91 22.11
N SER A 38 4.38 -15.68 22.48
CA SER A 38 3.01 -15.49 22.04
C SER A 38 2.42 -14.22 22.66
N ASP A 39 2.66 -13.07 22.03
CA ASP A 39 1.67 -12.00 21.94
C ASP A 39 1.50 -11.74 20.46
N SER A 40 0.71 -12.61 19.81
CA SER A 40 0.15 -12.28 18.50
C SER A 40 -0.55 -10.93 18.62
N PRO A 41 -0.42 -10.02 17.63
CA PRO A 41 -1.30 -8.86 17.57
C PRO A 41 -2.72 -9.39 17.66
N ALA A 42 -3.54 -8.77 18.51
CA ALA A 42 -4.91 -9.19 18.75
C ALA A 42 -5.57 -9.45 17.38
N GLY A 43 -5.94 -10.70 17.10
CA GLY A 43 -6.66 -11.02 15.88
C GLY A 43 -7.90 -10.12 15.78
N PRO A 44 -8.36 -9.78 14.56
CA PRO A 44 -9.45 -8.83 14.39
C PRO A 44 -10.61 -9.24 15.29
N ALA A 45 -11.13 -8.27 16.04
CA ALA A 45 -12.32 -8.44 16.86
C ALA A 45 -13.42 -9.17 16.05
N ASP A 46 -14.33 -9.88 16.70
CA ASP A 46 -15.36 -10.68 16.01
C ASP A 46 -16.22 -9.83 15.05
N LEU A 47 -15.92 -9.83 13.74
CA LEU A 47 -16.71 -9.14 12.71
C LEU A 47 -18.18 -9.62 12.71
N GLU A 48 -18.45 -10.84 13.18
CA GLU A 48 -19.83 -11.34 13.28
C GLU A 48 -20.62 -10.59 14.36
N SER A 49 -19.97 -10.13 15.44
CA SER A 49 -20.59 -9.26 16.44
C SER A 49 -20.98 -7.90 15.83
N LEU A 50 -20.08 -7.29 15.05
CA LEU A 50 -20.40 -6.05 14.32
C LEU A 50 -21.59 -6.28 13.37
N LYS A 51 -21.61 -7.38 12.63
CA LYS A 51 -22.72 -7.72 11.73
C LYS A 51 -24.06 -7.82 12.46
N GLN A 52 -24.09 -8.42 13.66
CA GLN A 52 -25.31 -8.50 14.48
C GLN A 52 -25.79 -7.10 14.90
N ASP A 53 -24.87 -6.23 15.31
CA ASP A 53 -25.15 -4.83 15.66
C ASP A 53 -25.73 -4.05 14.46
N LEU A 54 -25.17 -4.25 13.26
CA LEU A 54 -25.66 -3.63 12.03
C LEU A 54 -27.03 -4.18 11.60
N ALA A 55 -27.27 -5.49 11.78
CA ALA A 55 -28.56 -6.11 11.50
C ALA A 55 -29.66 -5.59 12.46
N ALA A 56 -29.30 -5.33 13.72
CA ALA A 56 -30.21 -4.71 14.69
C ALA A 56 -30.60 -3.27 14.26
N LEU A 57 -29.67 -2.50 13.69
CA LEU A 57 -29.97 -1.16 13.14
C LEU A 57 -30.90 -1.19 11.92
N SER A 58 -30.95 -2.33 11.21
CA SER A 58 -31.81 -2.53 10.04
C SER A 58 -33.19 -3.09 10.41
N THR A 59 -33.34 -3.64 11.62
CA THR A 59 -34.60 -4.25 12.08
C THR A 59 -35.64 -3.18 12.39
N GLY A 60 -36.85 -3.34 11.84
CA GLY A 60 -37.95 -2.38 12.04
C GLY A 60 -37.77 -1.06 11.29
N TRP A 61 -36.82 -1.00 10.35
CA TRP A 61 -36.64 0.13 9.46
C TRP A 61 -37.77 0.24 8.44
N ASP A 62 -38.25 1.46 8.21
CA ASP A 62 -39.26 1.79 7.19
C ASP A 62 -38.54 2.18 5.90
N GLY A 63 -38.16 1.17 5.13
CA GLY A 63 -37.41 1.26 3.88
C GLY A 63 -36.51 0.03 3.69
N ARG A 64 -35.75 0.02 2.60
CA ARG A 64 -34.75 -1.03 2.32
C ARG A 64 -33.36 -0.48 2.59
N VAL A 65 -32.47 -1.35 3.07
CA VAL A 65 -31.10 -0.99 3.42
C VAL A 65 -30.16 -2.17 3.19
N ALA A 66 -29.03 -1.90 2.56
CA ALA A 66 -27.92 -2.82 2.42
C ALA A 66 -26.64 -2.19 2.97
N ILE A 67 -25.90 -2.95 3.78
CA ILE A 67 -24.68 -2.49 4.45
C ILE A 67 -23.58 -3.50 4.16
N GLY A 68 -22.41 -3.03 3.73
CA GLY A 68 -21.21 -3.83 3.53
C GLY A 68 -20.05 -3.24 4.31
N VAL A 69 -19.27 -4.09 4.98
CA VAL A 69 -18.04 -3.69 5.69
C VAL A 69 -16.93 -4.67 5.35
N THR A 70 -15.76 -4.14 4.98
CA THR A 70 -14.55 -4.93 4.71
C THR A 70 -13.40 -4.40 5.54
N ASP A 71 -12.84 -5.26 6.36
CA ASP A 71 -11.56 -5.03 7.03
C ASP A 71 -10.43 -5.19 5.99
N LEU A 72 -9.66 -4.12 5.76
CA LEU A 72 -8.59 -4.13 4.75
C LEU A 72 -7.28 -4.75 5.25
N GLN A 73 -7.14 -4.98 6.56
CA GLN A 73 -5.99 -5.65 7.16
C GLN A 73 -6.13 -7.17 6.99
N SER A 74 -7.30 -7.73 7.30
CA SER A 74 -7.54 -9.18 7.17
C SER A 74 -8.14 -9.60 5.82
N GLY A 75 -8.73 -8.66 5.08
CA GLY A 75 -9.52 -8.93 3.87
C GLY A 75 -10.90 -9.53 4.14
N GLN A 76 -11.28 -9.76 5.40
CA GLN A 76 -12.60 -10.28 5.75
C GLN A 76 -13.70 -9.25 5.50
N SER A 77 -14.88 -9.74 5.10
CA SER A 77 -16.04 -8.89 4.82
C SER A 77 -17.31 -9.45 5.47
N ILE A 78 -18.17 -8.55 5.91
CA ILE A 78 -19.52 -8.82 6.40
C ILE A 78 -20.52 -7.95 5.66
N SER A 79 -21.77 -8.40 5.58
CA SER A 79 -22.84 -7.56 5.07
C SER A 79 -24.20 -7.88 5.70
N VAL A 80 -25.09 -6.88 5.66
CA VAL A 80 -26.51 -6.97 5.97
C VAL A 80 -27.25 -6.65 4.69
N ASN A 81 -28.05 -7.60 4.19
CA ASN A 81 -28.70 -7.51 2.87
C ASN A 81 -27.73 -7.20 1.72
N GLY A 82 -26.46 -7.62 1.82
CA GLY A 82 -25.39 -7.14 0.94
C GLY A 82 -25.58 -7.42 -0.55
N ALA A 83 -26.26 -8.52 -0.89
CA ALA A 83 -26.57 -8.91 -2.27
C ALA A 83 -27.81 -8.21 -2.86
N GLU A 84 -28.52 -7.41 -2.07
CA GLU A 84 -29.70 -6.69 -2.53
C GLU A 84 -29.31 -5.59 -3.52
N ARG A 85 -30.03 -5.54 -4.66
CA ARG A 85 -29.88 -4.48 -5.67
C ARG A 85 -30.70 -3.27 -5.27
N LEU A 86 -30.00 -2.18 -4.94
CA LEU A 86 -30.58 -0.90 -4.57
C LEU A 86 -30.16 0.17 -5.59
N SER A 87 -31.03 1.14 -5.84
CA SER A 87 -30.79 2.22 -6.80
C SER A 87 -29.48 2.89 -6.46
N ALA A 88 -28.59 2.95 -7.44
CA ALA A 88 -27.21 3.34 -7.22
C ALA A 88 -27.04 4.84 -6.92
N ALA A 89 -28.01 5.65 -7.35
CA ALA A 89 -27.94 7.10 -7.31
C ALA A 89 -26.59 7.62 -7.87
N SER A 90 -25.99 8.62 -7.23
CA SER A 90 -24.66 9.13 -7.64
C SER A 90 -23.47 8.34 -7.10
N THR A 91 -23.67 7.33 -6.25
CA THR A 91 -22.58 6.48 -5.72
C THR A 91 -21.91 5.69 -6.86
N ILE A 92 -22.65 5.37 -7.93
CA ILE A 92 -22.11 4.70 -9.12
C ILE A 92 -21.02 5.49 -9.86
N LYS A 93 -20.88 6.79 -9.57
CA LYS A 93 -19.86 7.66 -10.20
C LYS A 93 -18.43 7.28 -9.80
N ILE A 94 -18.25 6.51 -8.71
CA ILE A 94 -16.95 5.87 -8.39
C ILE A 94 -16.48 5.06 -9.61
N LEU A 95 -17.35 4.26 -10.22
CA LEU A 95 -16.99 3.41 -11.35
C LEU A 95 -16.72 4.22 -12.63
N VAL A 96 -17.38 5.37 -12.79
CA VAL A 96 -17.07 6.31 -13.86
C VAL A 96 -15.67 6.88 -13.67
N ALA A 97 -15.30 7.26 -12.44
CA ALA A 97 -13.95 7.75 -12.12
C ALA A 97 -12.89 6.68 -12.41
N MET A 98 -13.14 5.40 -12.08
CA MET A 98 -12.22 4.30 -12.37
C MET A 98 -11.98 4.11 -13.87
N VAL A 99 -13.03 4.13 -14.69
CA VAL A 99 -12.89 4.02 -16.16
C VAL A 99 -12.15 5.23 -16.75
N VAL A 100 -12.41 6.43 -16.23
CA VAL A 100 -11.68 7.65 -16.63
C VAL A 100 -10.20 7.55 -16.24
N ALA A 101 -9.89 7.00 -15.07
CA ALA A 101 -8.53 6.77 -14.61
C ALA A 101 -7.75 5.83 -15.53
N GLN A 102 -8.38 4.73 -15.98
CA GLN A 102 -7.78 3.82 -16.98
C GLN A 102 -7.39 4.56 -18.27
N ASP A 103 -8.19 5.53 -18.71
CA ASP A 103 -7.91 6.28 -19.94
C ASP A 103 -6.80 7.31 -19.78
N VAL A 104 -6.73 7.97 -18.62
CA VAL A 104 -5.62 8.87 -18.26
C VAL A 104 -4.32 8.09 -18.21
N ASP A 105 -4.32 6.95 -17.52
CA ASP A 105 -3.15 6.10 -17.36
C ASP A 105 -2.68 5.49 -18.69
N ALA A 106 -3.62 5.09 -19.54
CA ALA A 106 -3.33 4.63 -20.90
C ALA A 106 -2.94 5.77 -21.87
N GLY A 107 -2.88 7.02 -21.42
CA GLY A 107 -2.48 8.18 -22.22
C GLY A 107 -3.47 8.56 -23.32
N ARG A 108 -4.75 8.17 -23.22
CA ARG A 108 -5.78 8.54 -24.21
C ARG A 108 -6.08 10.03 -24.19
N TYR A 109 -5.97 10.64 -23.02
CA TYR A 109 -5.99 12.07 -22.80
C TYR A 109 -5.24 12.41 -21.49
N PRO A 110 -4.68 13.62 -21.35
CA PRO A 110 -4.03 14.01 -20.11
C PRO A 110 -5.05 14.23 -18.99
N GLU A 111 -4.63 14.08 -17.75
CA GLU A 111 -5.45 14.34 -16.56
C GLU A 111 -6.08 15.74 -16.59
N SER A 112 -5.32 16.75 -17.00
CA SER A 112 -5.77 18.15 -17.11
C SER A 112 -6.96 18.34 -18.06
N ALA A 113 -7.19 17.41 -18.99
CA ALA A 113 -8.36 17.45 -19.86
C ALA A 113 -9.66 17.12 -19.11
N VAL A 114 -9.58 16.35 -18.02
CA VAL A 114 -10.73 15.84 -17.27
C VAL A 114 -10.82 16.34 -15.83
N ASP A 115 -9.79 16.97 -15.29
CA ASP A 115 -9.74 17.45 -13.89
C ASP A 115 -11.00 18.23 -13.46
N ASN A 116 -11.39 19.26 -14.20
CA ASN A 116 -12.60 20.04 -13.88
C ASN A 116 -13.89 19.20 -13.90
N LEU A 117 -13.98 18.24 -14.83
CA LEU A 117 -15.14 17.36 -14.94
C LEU A 117 -15.18 16.36 -13.78
N VAL A 118 -14.04 15.81 -13.39
CA VAL A 118 -13.94 14.90 -12.25
C VAL A 118 -14.22 15.62 -10.94
N ARG A 119 -13.73 16.86 -10.76
CA ARG A 119 -14.09 17.70 -9.60
C ARG A 119 -15.58 17.99 -9.52
N ALA A 120 -16.21 18.33 -10.65
CA ALA A 120 -17.65 18.52 -10.70
C ALA A 120 -18.43 17.22 -10.42
N MET A 121 -17.98 16.09 -10.99
CA MET A 121 -18.64 14.79 -10.84
C MET A 121 -18.50 14.22 -9.42
N MET A 122 -17.30 14.23 -8.85
CA MET A 122 -17.03 13.59 -7.57
C MET A 122 -17.38 14.50 -6.39
N GLY A 123 -17.04 15.79 -6.48
CA GLY A 123 -17.36 16.78 -5.44
C GLY A 123 -18.83 17.21 -5.50
N LEU A 124 -19.24 17.90 -6.56
CA LEU A 124 -20.60 18.47 -6.67
C LEU A 124 -21.66 17.46 -7.12
N SER A 125 -21.27 16.23 -7.44
CA SER A 125 -22.17 15.21 -7.96
C SER A 125 -22.86 15.61 -9.29
N ASP A 126 -22.18 16.37 -10.14
CA ASP A 126 -22.75 16.92 -11.38
C ASP A 126 -23.05 15.85 -12.45
N ASN A 127 -24.27 15.85 -13.00
CA ASN A 127 -24.70 14.85 -13.98
C ASN A 127 -24.25 15.17 -15.42
N ALA A 128 -24.07 16.44 -15.78
CA ALA A 128 -23.58 16.82 -17.09
C ALA A 128 -22.10 16.47 -17.26
N ALA A 129 -21.29 16.72 -16.23
CA ALA A 129 -19.90 16.30 -16.16
C ALA A 129 -19.76 14.78 -16.21
N THR A 130 -20.65 14.05 -15.51
CA THR A 130 -20.68 12.57 -15.58
C THR A 130 -20.96 12.08 -17.01
N ARG A 131 -21.95 12.68 -17.70
CA ARG A 131 -22.28 12.34 -19.09
C ARG A 131 -21.11 12.62 -20.04
N GLU A 132 -20.45 13.75 -19.87
CA GLU A 132 -19.28 14.12 -20.68
C GLU A 132 -18.10 13.15 -20.45
N LEU A 133 -17.83 12.76 -19.19
CA LEU A 133 -16.80 11.77 -18.87
C LEU A 133 -17.12 10.39 -19.47
N LEU A 134 -18.36 9.94 -19.39
CA LEU A 134 -18.82 8.72 -20.06
C LEU A 134 -18.71 8.82 -21.58
N ALA A 135 -19.01 9.98 -22.19
CA ALA A 135 -18.83 10.19 -23.61
C ALA A 135 -17.35 10.08 -24.01
N ARG A 136 -16.43 10.70 -23.25
CA ARG A 136 -14.99 10.61 -23.49
C ARG A 136 -14.47 9.20 -23.38
N ALA A 137 -14.82 8.50 -22.30
CA ALA A 137 -14.49 7.10 -22.11
C ALA A 137 -15.07 6.21 -23.23
N GLY A 138 -16.20 6.61 -23.79
CA GLY A 138 -16.86 5.92 -24.89
C GLY A 138 -16.39 6.31 -26.30
N GLY A 139 -15.37 7.15 -26.45
CA GLY A 139 -14.93 7.65 -27.76
C GLY A 139 -15.97 8.55 -28.45
N GLY A 140 -16.65 9.39 -27.68
CA GLY A 140 -17.72 10.29 -28.12
C GLY A 140 -19.13 9.73 -27.91
N TYR A 141 -19.28 8.47 -27.50
CA TYR A 141 -20.58 7.81 -27.33
C TYR A 141 -20.80 7.39 -25.87
N VAL A 142 -21.73 8.05 -25.18
CA VAL A 142 -22.05 7.76 -23.75
C VAL A 142 -22.34 6.28 -23.51
N GLY A 143 -23.08 5.62 -24.39
CA GLY A 143 -23.40 4.20 -24.25
C GLY A 143 -22.17 3.28 -24.30
N ASN A 144 -21.10 3.67 -24.99
CA ASN A 144 -19.84 2.93 -24.96
C ASN A 144 -19.13 3.10 -23.61
N GLY A 145 -19.18 4.30 -23.03
CA GLY A 145 -18.66 4.54 -21.67
C GLY A 145 -19.42 3.74 -20.62
N VAL A 146 -20.74 3.69 -20.72
CA VAL A 146 -21.59 2.85 -19.84
C VAL A 146 -21.22 1.37 -19.97
N ARG A 147 -21.00 0.86 -21.19
CA ARG A 147 -20.54 -0.53 -21.37
C ARG A 147 -19.19 -0.77 -20.69
N ARG A 148 -18.22 0.13 -20.86
CA ARG A 148 -16.92 0.02 -20.18
C ARG A 148 -17.02 0.00 -18.65
N VAL A 149 -17.96 0.76 -18.07
CA VAL A 149 -18.25 0.69 -16.63
C VAL A 149 -18.72 -0.71 -16.22
N ASN A 150 -19.63 -1.31 -16.98
CA ASN A 150 -20.09 -2.68 -16.70
C ASN A 150 -19.01 -3.73 -16.96
N ASP A 151 -18.20 -3.56 -18.01
CA ASP A 151 -17.06 -4.44 -18.31
C ASP A 151 -16.06 -4.42 -17.15
N LEU A 152 -15.73 -3.24 -16.62
CA LEU A 152 -14.88 -3.09 -15.43
C LEU A 152 -15.49 -3.76 -14.20
N MET A 153 -16.78 -3.56 -13.92
CA MET A 153 -17.43 -4.23 -12.79
C MET A 153 -17.33 -5.77 -12.93
N ALA A 154 -17.58 -6.31 -14.13
CA ALA A 154 -17.46 -7.73 -14.41
C ALA A 154 -16.02 -8.25 -14.26
N GLU A 155 -15.02 -7.50 -14.74
CA GLU A 155 -13.59 -7.81 -14.58
C GLU A 155 -13.16 -7.87 -13.11
N LEU A 156 -13.74 -7.02 -12.26
CA LEU A 156 -13.49 -7.00 -10.82
C LEU A 156 -14.29 -8.06 -10.04
N GLY A 157 -15.19 -8.78 -10.71
CA GLY A 157 -16.07 -9.80 -10.11
C GLY A 157 -17.38 -9.25 -9.54
N ALA A 158 -17.66 -7.95 -9.68
CA ALA A 158 -18.91 -7.32 -9.30
C ALA A 158 -20.00 -7.60 -10.35
N THR A 159 -20.71 -8.71 -10.15
CA THR A 159 -21.66 -9.25 -11.16
C THR A 159 -23.13 -8.97 -10.84
N GLN A 160 -23.43 -8.37 -9.68
CA GLN A 160 -24.79 -8.06 -9.27
C GLN A 160 -25.16 -6.59 -9.51
N SER A 161 -24.17 -5.72 -9.64
CA SER A 161 -24.31 -4.31 -9.95
C SER A 161 -24.40 -4.07 -11.46
N VAL A 162 -25.09 -3.00 -11.86
CA VAL A 162 -25.27 -2.66 -13.27
C VAL A 162 -25.47 -1.15 -13.45
N MET A 163 -24.82 -0.60 -14.48
CA MET A 163 -25.13 0.73 -15.01
C MET A 163 -25.92 0.57 -16.31
N THR A 164 -27.20 0.88 -16.29
CA THR A 164 -28.08 0.85 -17.48
C THR A 164 -27.98 2.16 -18.28
N GLY A 165 -27.60 3.27 -17.63
CA GLY A 165 -27.42 4.56 -18.28
C GLY A 165 -26.65 5.59 -17.45
N PRO A 166 -26.33 6.76 -18.03
CA PRO A 166 -25.70 7.84 -17.28
C PRO A 166 -26.64 8.35 -16.16
N PRO A 167 -26.13 8.55 -14.92
CA PRO A 167 -26.95 9.03 -13.82
C PRO A 167 -27.55 10.43 -14.10
N GLY A 168 -28.71 10.68 -13.49
CA GLY A 168 -29.48 11.92 -13.65
C GLY A 168 -30.23 11.97 -14.97
N TYR A 169 -31.17 11.03 -15.17
CA TYR A 169 -31.97 10.89 -16.38
C TYR A 169 -32.63 12.20 -16.85
N PRO A 170 -32.82 12.39 -18.17
CA PRO A 170 -33.56 13.55 -18.68
C PRO A 170 -34.95 13.64 -18.07
N GLU A 171 -35.45 14.87 -17.86
CA GLU A 171 -36.81 15.09 -17.39
C GLU A 171 -37.84 14.40 -18.29
N GLY A 172 -38.75 13.64 -17.70
CA GLY A 172 -39.77 12.86 -18.42
C GLY A 172 -39.28 11.54 -19.01
N TYR A 173 -38.01 11.15 -18.82
CA TYR A 173 -37.49 9.83 -19.14
C TYR A 173 -37.40 8.96 -17.88
N THR A 174 -38.14 7.85 -17.87
CA THR A 174 -38.02 6.79 -16.88
C THR A 174 -37.43 5.59 -17.60
N PRO A 175 -36.24 5.10 -17.21
CA PRO A 175 -35.69 3.88 -17.81
C PRO A 175 -36.56 2.66 -17.42
N ASP A 176 -36.53 1.62 -18.25
CA ASP A 176 -37.16 0.33 -17.90
C ASP A 176 -36.45 -0.35 -16.71
N GLU A 177 -35.16 -0.09 -16.54
CA GLU A 177 -34.33 -0.55 -15.42
C GLU A 177 -33.41 0.57 -14.92
N ASP A 178 -33.38 0.80 -13.61
CA ASP A 178 -32.49 1.78 -12.99
C ASP A 178 -31.02 1.29 -12.96
N ASN A 179 -30.10 2.18 -12.61
CA ASN A 179 -28.76 1.81 -12.21
C ASN A 179 -28.81 1.16 -10.83
N TYR A 180 -28.22 -0.02 -10.66
CA TYR A 180 -28.22 -0.74 -9.39
C TYR A 180 -26.81 -1.02 -8.89
N LEU A 181 -26.63 -0.91 -7.57
CA LEU A 181 -25.45 -1.38 -6.85
C LEU A 181 -25.88 -2.39 -5.79
N THR A 182 -24.95 -3.28 -5.43
CA THR A 182 -25.04 -4.08 -4.20
C THR A 182 -23.92 -3.65 -3.25
N ALA A 183 -24.13 -3.79 -1.95
CA ALA A 183 -23.09 -3.46 -0.98
C ALA A 183 -21.92 -4.45 -1.06
N ASP A 184 -22.20 -5.72 -1.38
CA ASP A 184 -21.16 -6.75 -1.57
C ASP A 184 -20.23 -6.40 -2.75
N ASP A 185 -20.79 -5.96 -3.88
CA ASP A 185 -20.00 -5.58 -5.05
C ASP A 185 -19.19 -4.30 -4.82
N LEU A 186 -19.78 -3.29 -4.16
CA LEU A 186 -19.05 -2.07 -3.81
C LEU A 186 -17.86 -2.37 -2.91
N ASN A 187 -18.08 -3.19 -1.87
CA ASN A 187 -17.02 -3.59 -0.95
C ASN A 187 -15.91 -4.37 -1.64
N LEU A 188 -16.27 -5.30 -2.53
CA LEU A 188 -15.31 -6.03 -3.37
C LEU A 188 -14.47 -5.08 -4.22
N MET A 189 -15.11 -4.17 -4.96
CA MET A 189 -14.41 -3.26 -5.88
C MET A 189 -13.53 -2.25 -5.14
N LEU A 190 -14.03 -1.64 -4.06
CA LEU A 190 -13.26 -0.69 -3.26
C LEU A 190 -12.10 -1.36 -2.52
N GLY A 191 -12.28 -2.59 -2.03
CA GLY A 191 -11.19 -3.36 -1.44
C GLY A 191 -10.09 -3.69 -2.45
N LYS A 192 -10.47 -4.05 -3.69
CA LYS A 192 -9.52 -4.26 -4.79
C LYS A 192 -8.83 -2.98 -5.22
N LEU A 193 -9.54 -1.85 -5.25
CA LEU A 193 -8.98 -0.53 -5.55
C LEU A 193 -7.90 -0.18 -4.52
N TYR A 194 -8.21 -0.31 -3.23
CA TYR A 194 -7.29 0.02 -2.14
C TYR A 194 -6.00 -0.81 -2.18
N ARG A 195 -6.11 -2.12 -2.44
CA ARG A 195 -4.95 -3.03 -2.52
C ARG A 195 -4.19 -2.98 -3.85
N GLY A 196 -4.54 -2.07 -4.76
CA GLY A 196 -3.90 -1.97 -6.07
C GLY A 196 -4.19 -3.16 -7.02
N GLU A 197 -5.23 -3.94 -6.74
CA GLU A 197 -5.65 -5.09 -7.56
C GLU A 197 -6.58 -4.67 -8.70
N ALA A 198 -7.23 -3.50 -8.61
CA ALA A 198 -8.22 -3.05 -9.58
C ALA A 198 -7.61 -2.22 -10.72
N LEU A 199 -6.60 -1.41 -10.42
CA LEU A 199 -6.03 -0.39 -11.31
C LEU A 199 -4.51 -0.27 -11.06
N SER A 200 -3.78 0.34 -12.00
CA SER A 200 -2.37 0.70 -11.82
C SER A 200 -2.20 1.71 -10.67
N PRO A 201 -1.01 1.84 -10.06
CA PRO A 201 -0.79 2.77 -8.94
C PRO A 201 -1.21 4.22 -9.22
N SER A 202 -0.88 4.75 -10.41
CA SER A 202 -1.27 6.09 -10.87
C SER A 202 -2.78 6.24 -11.00
N ALA A 203 -3.45 5.25 -11.60
CA ALA A 203 -4.90 5.27 -11.74
C ALA A 203 -5.62 5.12 -10.38
N THR A 204 -5.10 4.29 -9.48
CA THR A 204 -5.59 4.15 -8.11
C THR A 204 -5.51 5.47 -7.36
N ALA A 205 -4.34 6.13 -7.37
CA ALA A 205 -4.15 7.44 -6.74
C ALA A 205 -5.11 8.51 -7.30
N PHE A 206 -5.34 8.50 -8.61
CA PHE A 206 -6.31 9.39 -9.25
C PHE A 206 -7.74 9.16 -8.73
N VAL A 207 -8.19 7.91 -8.62
CA VAL A 207 -9.54 7.60 -8.11
C VAL A 207 -9.66 7.96 -6.64
N LEU A 208 -8.72 7.54 -5.79
CA LEU A 208 -8.74 7.81 -4.35
C LEU A 208 -8.72 9.30 -4.05
N SER A 209 -7.87 10.08 -4.73
CA SER A 209 -7.87 11.55 -4.58
C SER A 209 -9.17 12.20 -5.04
N SER A 210 -9.83 11.66 -6.07
CA SER A 210 -11.14 12.15 -6.50
C SER A 210 -12.25 11.85 -5.47
N MET A 211 -12.13 10.75 -4.73
CA MET A 211 -13.06 10.38 -3.66
C MET A 211 -12.90 11.23 -2.39
N ALA A 212 -11.84 12.04 -2.28
CA ALA A 212 -11.68 13.05 -1.23
C ALA A 212 -12.39 14.39 -1.54
N LEU A 213 -12.99 14.53 -2.74
CA LEU A 213 -13.60 15.79 -3.20
C LEU A 213 -15.02 16.11 -2.69
N PRO A 214 -15.84 15.17 -2.14
CA PRO A 214 -17.12 15.54 -1.55
C PRO A 214 -16.98 16.65 -0.49
N GLY A 215 -17.93 17.59 -0.48
CA GLY A 215 -17.90 18.75 0.41
C GLY A 215 -18.44 18.47 1.82
N ASP A 216 -18.29 19.43 2.74
CA ASP A 216 -18.59 19.26 4.16
C ASP A 216 -19.94 18.62 4.48
N TRP A 217 -21.02 19.01 3.79
CA TRP A 217 -22.37 18.48 4.06
C TRP A 217 -22.54 17.04 3.58
N GLN A 218 -21.86 16.66 2.49
CA GLN A 218 -21.84 15.29 1.97
C GLN A 218 -21.16 14.35 2.96
N ASN A 219 -20.14 14.85 3.67
CA ASN A 219 -19.42 14.10 4.70
C ASN A 219 -20.25 13.90 5.98
N LYS A 220 -21.41 14.55 6.15
CA LYS A 220 -22.18 14.50 7.40
C LYS A 220 -23.06 13.25 7.59
N SER A 221 -23.09 12.31 6.65
CA SER A 221 -23.70 10.99 6.88
C SER A 221 -22.67 10.02 7.45
N LEU A 222 -21.99 9.23 6.61
CA LEU A 222 -20.98 8.27 7.09
C LEU A 222 -19.77 8.95 7.74
N GLY A 223 -19.40 10.16 7.32
CA GLY A 223 -18.26 10.87 7.91
C GLY A 223 -18.54 11.60 9.22
N ALA A 224 -19.80 11.79 9.63
CA ALA A 224 -20.13 12.57 10.84
C ALA A 224 -19.57 12.00 12.15
N PRO A 225 -19.56 10.67 12.37
CA PRO A 225 -18.99 10.08 13.58
C PRO A 225 -17.46 10.00 13.58
N LEU A 226 -16.81 10.21 12.43
CA LEU A 226 -15.38 10.05 12.28
C LEU A 226 -14.63 11.25 12.90
N PRO A 227 -13.56 11.01 13.67
CA PRO A 227 -12.67 12.07 14.12
C PRO A 227 -12.07 12.85 12.96
N SER A 228 -11.68 14.10 13.18
CA SER A 228 -11.05 14.94 12.15
C SER A 228 -9.68 14.45 11.67
N SER A 229 -9.04 13.54 12.41
CA SER A 229 -7.79 12.87 12.02
C SER A 229 -8.01 11.70 11.06
N VAL A 230 -9.25 11.25 10.89
CA VAL A 230 -9.61 10.13 10.03
C VAL A 230 -9.92 10.65 8.64
N GLN A 231 -9.34 10.02 7.63
CA GLN A 231 -9.59 10.33 6.23
C GLN A 231 -10.75 9.47 5.72
N PHE A 232 -11.71 10.11 5.04
CA PHE A 232 -12.84 9.42 4.44
C PHE A 232 -12.91 9.71 2.94
N LEU A 233 -12.59 8.70 2.15
CA LEU A 233 -12.61 8.73 0.69
C LEU A 233 -13.91 8.10 0.23
N HIS A 234 -14.85 8.88 -0.32
CA HIS A 234 -16.19 8.35 -0.57
C HIS A 234 -16.92 9.00 -1.74
N LYS A 235 -18.10 8.46 -2.04
CA LYS A 235 -19.05 9.08 -2.95
C LYS A 235 -20.50 8.86 -2.49
N PRO A 236 -21.17 9.92 -2.00
CA PRO A 236 -22.58 9.80 -1.67
C PRO A 236 -23.47 9.82 -2.92
N GLY A 237 -24.67 9.28 -2.75
CA GLY A 237 -25.74 9.23 -3.72
C GLY A 237 -27.06 9.62 -3.08
N TRP A 238 -27.83 10.45 -3.76
CA TRP A 238 -29.08 10.98 -3.23
C TRP A 238 -30.20 10.86 -4.27
N LEU A 239 -31.36 10.42 -3.82
CA LEU A 239 -32.67 10.47 -4.50
C LEU A 239 -33.73 10.93 -3.47
N ASP A 240 -34.95 11.18 -3.90
CA ASP A 240 -36.03 11.62 -3.01
C ASP A 240 -36.33 10.61 -1.89
N ASP A 241 -36.20 9.31 -2.19
CA ASP A 241 -36.49 8.16 -1.34
C ASP A 241 -35.23 7.34 -0.95
N ALA A 242 -34.03 7.89 -1.17
CA ALA A 242 -32.78 7.19 -0.92
C ALA A 242 -31.64 8.12 -0.50
N TRP A 243 -30.83 7.63 0.44
CA TRP A 243 -29.48 8.13 0.69
C TRP A 243 -28.50 6.97 0.68
N ASN A 244 -27.48 7.08 -0.17
CA ASN A 244 -26.42 6.11 -0.33
C ASN A 244 -25.09 6.77 -0.03
N ASP A 245 -24.13 5.99 0.45
CA ASP A 245 -22.75 6.42 0.54
C ASP A 245 -21.83 5.20 0.60
N ALA A 246 -20.68 5.28 -0.06
CA ALA A 246 -19.72 4.19 -0.07
C ALA A 246 -18.31 4.76 -0.19
N GLY A 247 -17.38 4.18 0.56
CA GLY A 247 -16.03 4.71 0.65
C GLY A 247 -15.07 3.86 1.46
N ILE A 248 -13.85 4.37 1.54
CA ILE A 248 -12.74 3.84 2.31
C ILE A 248 -12.46 4.83 3.44
N VAL A 249 -12.39 4.31 4.65
CA VAL A 249 -11.99 5.07 5.83
C VAL A 249 -10.57 4.67 6.16
N GLU A 250 -9.66 5.64 6.20
CA GLU A 250 -8.26 5.47 6.57
C GLU A 250 -7.99 6.21 7.87
N PHE A 251 -7.30 5.55 8.78
CA PHE A 251 -7.00 6.09 10.09
C PHE A 251 -5.62 5.61 10.53
N ASP A 252 -5.02 6.39 11.41
CA ASP A 252 -3.68 6.16 11.91
C ASP A 252 -3.73 6.18 13.43
N HIS A 253 -3.21 5.12 14.03
CA HIS A 253 -2.93 5.09 15.45
C HIS A 253 -1.43 5.00 15.65
N GLN A 254 -0.85 6.17 15.98
CA GLN A 254 0.56 6.29 16.35
C GLN A 254 1.50 5.93 15.19
N GLY A 255 1.12 6.03 13.93
CA GLY A 255 1.93 5.63 12.77
C GLY A 255 1.62 4.24 12.24
N GLU A 256 0.73 3.49 12.90
CA GLU A 256 0.14 2.28 12.34
C GLU A 256 -1.14 2.65 11.57
N LYS A 257 -1.04 2.60 10.24
CA LYS A 257 -2.17 2.87 9.35
C LYS A 257 -3.09 1.67 9.26
N SER A 258 -4.37 1.93 9.43
CA SER A 258 -5.45 0.98 9.23
C SER A 258 -6.53 1.59 8.36
N ALA A 259 -7.31 0.72 7.72
CA ALA A 259 -8.37 1.13 6.82
C ALA A 259 -9.48 0.09 6.75
N TYR A 260 -10.69 0.55 6.43
CA TYR A 260 -11.82 -0.31 6.11
C TYR A 260 -12.66 0.26 4.99
N VAL A 261 -13.37 -0.61 4.28
CA VAL A 261 -14.41 -0.22 3.34
C VAL A 261 -15.76 -0.24 4.03
N ILE A 262 -16.58 0.77 3.79
CA ILE A 262 -17.97 0.83 4.21
C ILE A 262 -18.86 1.21 3.01
N SER A 263 -19.92 0.43 2.79
CA SER A 263 -20.98 0.75 1.84
C SER A 263 -22.32 0.76 2.55
N TYR A 264 -23.10 1.82 2.36
CA TYR A 264 -24.45 2.00 2.87
C TYR A 264 -25.36 2.39 1.70
N LEU A 265 -26.31 1.53 1.37
CA LEU A 265 -27.31 1.77 0.33
C LEU A 265 -28.71 1.75 0.95
N SER A 266 -29.60 2.62 0.49
CA SER A 266 -31.00 2.64 0.91
C SER A 266 -31.96 2.94 -0.24
N ASN A 267 -33.21 2.54 -0.09
CA ASN A 267 -34.33 2.88 -0.98
C ASN A 267 -35.64 2.85 -0.21
N ASP A 268 -36.70 3.36 -0.84
CA ASP A 268 -38.08 3.29 -0.33
C ASP A 268 -38.21 3.88 1.08
N VAL A 269 -37.36 4.85 1.43
CA VAL A 269 -37.47 5.59 2.68
C VAL A 269 -38.42 6.77 2.49
N ALA A 270 -39.25 7.05 3.49
CA ALA A 270 -40.25 8.11 3.40
C ALA A 270 -39.66 9.49 3.07
N VAL A 271 -38.47 9.78 3.61
CA VAL A 271 -37.66 10.96 3.31
C VAL A 271 -36.18 10.59 3.41
N TRP A 272 -35.36 11.06 2.47
CA TRP A 272 -33.93 10.72 2.42
C TRP A 272 -33.16 11.09 3.69
N GLN A 273 -33.57 12.11 4.44
CA GLN A 273 -32.91 12.50 5.71
C GLN A 273 -32.93 11.38 6.75
N ASN A 274 -33.98 10.55 6.77
CA ASN A 274 -34.02 9.40 7.67
C ASN A 274 -32.88 8.42 7.33
N ALA A 275 -32.66 8.16 6.04
CA ALA A 275 -31.55 7.31 5.59
C ALA A 275 -30.18 7.97 5.82
N PHE A 276 -30.09 9.29 5.64
CA PHE A 276 -28.89 10.07 5.94
C PHE A 276 -28.45 9.92 7.41
N ASP A 277 -29.37 10.12 8.35
CA ASP A 277 -29.12 9.98 9.80
C ASP A 277 -28.82 8.53 10.19
N ARG A 278 -29.49 7.57 9.52
CA ARG A 278 -29.23 6.14 9.71
C ARG A 278 -27.83 5.75 9.24
N GLY A 279 -27.36 6.29 8.11
CA GLY A 279 -26.00 6.13 7.64
C GLY A 279 -24.99 6.56 8.71
N ALA A 280 -25.21 7.72 9.35
CA ALA A 280 -24.36 8.16 10.46
C ALA A 280 -24.35 7.18 11.65
N ALA A 281 -25.51 6.61 12.01
CA ALA A 281 -25.59 5.60 13.07
C ALA A 281 -24.88 4.28 12.70
N VAL A 282 -24.96 3.86 11.44
CA VAL A 282 -24.21 2.71 10.90
C VAL A 282 -22.71 2.99 10.98
N SER A 283 -22.26 4.15 10.52
CA SER A 283 -20.85 4.53 10.56
C SER A 283 -20.30 4.62 11.99
N ASP A 284 -21.05 5.14 12.96
CA ASP A 284 -20.64 5.19 14.37
C ASP A 284 -20.33 3.79 14.92
N LYS A 285 -21.14 2.78 14.56
CA LYS A 285 -20.90 1.38 14.94
C LYS A 285 -19.66 0.80 14.29
N VAL A 286 -19.49 1.04 12.99
CA VAL A 286 -18.32 0.54 12.23
C VAL A 286 -17.04 1.20 12.73
N TRP A 287 -17.01 2.53 12.85
CA TRP A 287 -15.87 3.28 13.37
C TRP A 287 -15.44 2.81 14.75
N ARG A 288 -16.36 2.75 15.73
CA ARG A 288 -16.03 2.29 17.09
C ARG A 288 -15.46 0.87 17.12
N TYR A 289 -15.95 0.00 16.24
CA TYR A 289 -15.40 -1.34 16.12
C TYR A 289 -13.95 -1.29 15.60
N PHE A 290 -13.67 -0.55 14.53
CA PHE A 290 -12.32 -0.50 13.95
C PHE A 290 -11.31 0.26 14.82
N ASP A 291 -11.72 1.38 15.43
CA ASP A 291 -10.92 2.12 16.43
C ASP A 291 -10.50 1.22 17.61
N ALA A 292 -11.39 0.33 18.05
CA ALA A 292 -11.10 -0.63 19.11
C ALA A 292 -10.32 -1.87 18.62
N ALA A 293 -10.55 -2.32 17.39
CA ALA A 293 -9.90 -3.50 16.82
C ALA A 293 -8.44 -3.22 16.42
N TYR A 294 -8.12 -1.97 16.08
CA TYR A 294 -6.78 -1.54 15.65
C TYR A 294 -6.31 -0.34 16.49
N PRO A 295 -6.04 -0.51 17.79
CA PRO A 295 -5.63 0.59 18.68
C PRO A 295 -4.22 1.14 18.39
N GLY A 296 -3.54 0.62 17.36
CA GLY A 296 -2.11 0.78 17.12
C GLY A 296 -1.27 -0.15 18.01
N SER A 297 -0.03 -0.38 17.62
CA SER A 297 0.93 -1.14 18.41
C SER A 297 1.29 -0.37 19.67
N PRO A 298 1.14 -0.94 20.88
CA PRO A 298 1.60 -0.28 22.10
C PRO A 298 3.12 -0.17 22.08
N ALA A 299 3.65 1.00 22.44
CA ALA A 299 5.07 1.24 22.56
C ALA A 299 5.82 0.06 23.23
N HIS A 300 6.86 -0.44 22.57
CA HIS A 300 7.76 -1.44 23.12
C HIS A 300 8.84 -0.73 23.93
N TYR A 301 8.79 -0.87 25.26
CA TYR A 301 9.79 -0.31 26.17
C TYR A 301 10.98 -1.26 26.37
N PHE A 302 12.19 -0.75 26.17
CA PHE A 302 13.45 -1.47 26.37
C PHE A 302 14.09 -1.03 27.70
N PRO A 303 14.02 -1.85 28.77
CA PRO A 303 14.61 -1.49 30.07
C PRO A 303 16.14 -1.32 30.02
N GLU A 304 16.82 -1.91 29.04
CA GLU A 304 18.26 -1.82 28.84
C GLU A 304 18.73 -0.40 28.47
N THR A 305 17.91 0.35 27.73
CA THR A 305 18.21 1.73 27.33
C THR A 305 17.29 2.76 27.98
N GLY A 306 16.19 2.31 28.58
CA GLY A 306 15.18 3.17 29.19
C GLY A 306 14.32 3.91 28.16
N LEU A 307 14.34 3.46 26.91
CA LEU A 307 13.67 4.08 25.76
C LEU A 307 12.58 3.16 25.22
N ALA A 308 11.68 3.72 24.41
CA ALA A 308 10.64 2.97 23.74
C ALA A 308 10.71 3.16 22.23
N VAL A 309 10.22 2.16 21.51
CA VAL A 309 9.91 2.25 20.07
C VAL A 309 8.40 2.17 19.99
N ASP A 310 7.77 3.12 19.33
CA ASP A 310 6.32 3.22 19.26
C ASP A 310 5.85 3.21 17.81
N GLY A 311 4.57 2.94 17.63
CA GLY A 311 3.92 3.38 16.42
C GLY A 311 4.42 2.77 15.11
N GLY A 312 4.51 3.60 14.06
CA GLY A 312 5.01 3.19 12.75
C GLY A 312 6.44 2.66 12.78
N PHE A 313 7.32 3.24 13.60
CA PHE A 313 8.67 2.71 13.82
C PHE A 313 8.64 1.34 14.49
N LEU A 314 7.72 1.11 15.44
CA LEU A 314 7.55 -0.21 16.07
C LEU A 314 6.99 -1.24 15.08
N SER A 315 6.02 -0.88 14.24
CA SER A 315 5.48 -1.75 13.21
C SER A 315 6.58 -2.20 12.25
N TYR A 316 7.38 -1.26 11.74
CA TYR A 316 8.52 -1.57 10.86
C TYR A 316 9.60 -2.38 11.58
N TRP A 317 9.92 -2.03 12.82
CA TRP A 317 10.89 -2.76 13.64
C TRP A 317 10.45 -4.22 13.82
N ASN A 318 9.18 -4.48 14.13
CA ASN A 318 8.63 -5.83 14.28
C ASN A 318 8.60 -6.62 12.96
N GLU A 319 8.22 -5.97 11.86
CA GLU A 319 8.11 -6.62 10.55
C GLU A 319 9.47 -7.03 9.96
N PHE A 320 10.46 -6.15 10.03
CA PHE A 320 11.73 -6.31 9.29
C PHE A 320 12.86 -7.00 10.06
N GLY A 321 12.62 -7.40 11.32
CA GLY A 321 13.50 -8.33 12.01
C GLY A 321 13.92 -7.92 13.42
N GLY A 322 13.35 -6.86 13.96
CA GLY A 322 13.38 -6.52 15.38
C GLY A 322 14.78 -6.38 15.97
N LEU A 323 14.93 -6.82 17.22
CA LEU A 323 16.15 -6.65 18.00
C LEU A 323 17.39 -7.26 17.31
N PRO A 324 17.32 -8.45 16.69
CA PRO A 324 18.45 -8.99 15.92
C PRO A 324 18.95 -8.10 14.78
N VAL A 325 18.06 -7.37 14.09
CA VAL A 325 18.42 -6.59 12.90
C VAL A 325 18.76 -5.15 13.27
N PHE A 326 17.92 -4.51 14.08
CA PHE A 326 18.04 -3.07 14.37
C PHE A 326 18.75 -2.79 15.70
N GLY A 327 18.72 -3.74 16.65
CA GLY A 327 19.24 -3.55 17.99
C GLY A 327 18.36 -2.65 18.87
N TYR A 328 18.89 -2.29 20.04
CA TYR A 328 18.18 -1.44 20.99
C TYR A 328 18.05 0.01 20.48
N PRO A 329 16.98 0.74 20.84
CA PRO A 329 16.88 2.17 20.56
C PRO A 329 17.96 2.92 21.35
N LEU A 330 18.66 3.83 20.67
CA LEU A 330 19.66 4.74 21.23
C LEU A 330 19.05 6.11 21.56
N THR A 331 17.93 6.45 20.93
CA THR A 331 17.15 7.67 21.22
C THR A 331 15.67 7.34 21.36
N GLY A 332 14.88 8.28 21.91
CA GLY A 332 13.45 8.32 21.58
C GLY A 332 13.26 8.85 20.16
N GLU A 333 12.01 9.00 19.74
CA GLU A 333 11.71 9.77 18.52
C GLU A 333 12.12 11.23 18.70
N ILE A 334 12.92 11.73 17.76
CA ILE A 334 13.40 13.10 17.69
C ILE A 334 13.10 13.67 16.30
N VAL A 335 13.05 14.99 16.17
CA VAL A 335 12.87 15.64 14.86
C VAL A 335 14.21 16.22 14.42
N GLU A 336 14.77 15.71 13.31
CA GLU A 336 15.98 16.21 12.67
C GLU A 336 15.65 16.65 11.24
N HIS A 337 15.97 17.89 10.88
CA HIS A 337 15.68 18.44 9.53
C HIS A 337 14.22 18.27 9.08
N ASP A 338 13.26 18.52 9.98
CA ASP A 338 11.81 18.35 9.75
C ASP A 338 11.35 16.90 9.48
N VAL A 339 12.20 15.91 9.77
CA VAL A 339 11.92 14.48 9.65
C VAL A 339 11.94 13.84 11.03
N THR A 340 10.86 13.16 11.41
CA THR A 340 10.84 12.35 12.65
C THR A 340 11.81 11.19 12.46
N THR A 341 12.66 10.97 13.46
CA THR A 341 13.80 10.07 13.38
C THR A 341 13.97 9.33 14.69
N GLN A 342 14.41 8.07 14.61
CA GLN A 342 14.89 7.33 15.78
C GLN A 342 16.15 6.53 15.45
N TYR A 343 17.15 6.63 16.31
CA TYR A 343 18.39 5.89 16.19
C TYR A 343 18.33 4.60 16.99
N PHE A 344 18.89 3.54 16.42
CA PHE A 344 19.08 2.23 17.00
C PHE A 344 20.55 1.84 16.92
N GLU A 345 20.95 0.78 17.63
CA GLU A 345 22.35 0.33 17.59
C GLU A 345 22.85 0.03 16.17
N ARG A 346 21.97 -0.46 15.29
CA ARG A 346 22.32 -0.96 13.95
C ARG A 346 21.58 -0.27 12.82
N ALA A 347 20.68 0.67 13.12
CA ALA A 347 19.89 1.37 12.11
C ALA A 347 19.51 2.77 12.57
N TRP A 348 19.16 3.61 11.62
CA TRP A 348 18.54 4.91 11.85
C TRP A 348 17.29 4.94 10.98
N PHE A 349 16.13 5.09 11.62
CA PHE A 349 14.84 5.19 10.95
C PHE A 349 14.47 6.67 10.74
N GLU A 350 14.06 7.00 9.52
CA GLU A 350 13.53 8.30 9.14
C GLU A 350 12.08 8.15 8.68
N TRP A 351 11.17 8.97 9.22
CA TRP A 351 9.76 8.98 8.88
C TRP A 351 9.48 9.86 7.66
N HIS A 352 9.01 9.23 6.60
CA HIS A 352 8.81 9.74 5.25
C HIS A 352 7.42 9.39 4.73
N PRO A 353 6.36 10.08 5.22
CA PRO A 353 4.99 9.72 4.89
C PRO A 353 4.68 9.95 3.40
N GLY A 354 4.18 8.91 2.73
CA GLY A 354 3.73 8.97 1.33
C GLY A 354 4.81 8.75 0.26
N LEU A 355 5.95 8.17 0.65
CA LEU A 355 7.02 7.80 -0.29
C LEU A 355 6.76 6.40 -0.89
N ALA A 356 6.69 6.34 -2.22
CA ALA A 356 6.52 5.09 -2.95
C ALA A 356 7.78 4.20 -2.85
N PRO A 357 7.62 2.87 -2.79
CA PRO A 357 6.34 2.17 -2.71
C PRO A 357 5.70 2.30 -1.32
N ASP A 358 4.37 2.46 -1.31
CA ASP A 358 3.52 2.93 -0.18
C ASP A 358 3.53 2.06 1.09
N HIS A 359 4.45 1.11 1.20
CA HIS A 359 4.40 0.08 2.24
C HIS A 359 5.16 0.40 3.52
N PHE A 360 6.12 1.33 3.54
CA PHE A 360 6.92 1.49 4.78
C PHE A 360 6.92 2.87 5.42
N ASP A 361 6.64 3.97 4.71
CA ASP A 361 6.78 5.35 5.22
C ASP A 361 8.09 5.62 5.98
N ILE A 362 9.06 4.71 5.92
CA ILE A 362 10.25 4.66 6.76
C ILE A 362 11.41 4.34 5.84
N LEU A 363 12.39 5.23 5.85
CA LEU A 363 13.66 5.02 5.18
C LEU A 363 14.74 4.78 6.23
N LEU A 364 15.66 3.88 5.91
CA LEU A 364 16.84 3.68 6.71
C LEU A 364 17.97 4.58 6.20
N GLY A 365 18.60 5.30 7.13
CA GLY A 365 19.78 6.13 6.86
C GLY A 365 20.93 5.30 6.26
N LEU A 366 21.81 5.97 5.51
CA LEU A 366 22.93 5.35 4.79
C LEU A 366 24.12 5.06 5.71
N LEU A 367 23.87 4.43 6.87
CA LEU A 367 24.88 4.24 7.92
C LEU A 367 26.15 3.55 7.44
N GLY A 368 26.04 2.60 6.51
CA GLY A 368 27.20 1.91 5.95
C GLY A 368 28.08 2.83 5.13
N TYR A 369 27.48 3.70 4.30
CA TYR A 369 28.20 4.72 3.57
C TYR A 369 28.82 5.76 4.52
N ASP A 370 28.05 6.25 5.50
CA ASP A 370 28.50 7.31 6.41
C ASP A 370 29.68 6.87 7.28
N VAL A 371 29.64 5.64 7.83
CA VAL A 371 30.76 5.06 8.57
C VAL A 371 31.97 4.86 7.66
N ALA A 372 31.78 4.29 6.46
CA ALA A 372 32.88 4.10 5.52
C ALA A 372 33.54 5.43 5.11
N ALA A 373 32.76 6.50 4.97
CA ALA A 373 33.27 7.84 4.71
C ALA A 373 34.06 8.40 5.90
N SER A 374 33.54 8.27 7.13
CA SER A 374 34.21 8.77 8.34
C SER A 374 35.52 8.06 8.65
N GLU A 375 35.59 6.76 8.33
CA GLU A 375 36.79 5.91 8.49
C GLU A 375 37.76 6.00 7.30
N HIS A 376 37.47 6.87 6.30
CA HIS A 376 38.26 7.03 5.08
C HIS A 376 38.43 5.74 4.26
N LEU A 377 37.42 4.87 4.26
CA LEU A 377 37.43 3.58 3.56
C LEU A 377 37.07 3.69 2.08
N LEU A 378 36.30 4.71 1.67
CA LEU A 378 35.78 4.82 0.30
C LEU A 378 36.87 4.83 -0.79
N ASP A 379 38.07 5.32 -0.47
CA ASP A 379 39.22 5.36 -1.39
C ASP A 379 40.09 4.07 -1.35
N THR A 380 39.73 3.11 -0.50
CA THR A 380 40.50 1.87 -0.34
C THR A 380 40.10 0.82 -1.39
N PRO A 381 41.00 -0.15 -1.71
CA PRO A 381 40.72 -1.13 -2.77
C PRO A 381 39.39 -1.88 -2.67
N PRO A 382 38.90 -2.30 -1.48
CA PRO A 382 37.60 -2.98 -1.36
C PRO A 382 36.40 -2.12 -1.80
N PHE A 383 36.48 -0.80 -1.70
CA PHE A 383 35.39 0.14 -2.02
C PHE A 383 35.44 0.65 -3.47
N GLN A 384 36.38 0.13 -4.27
CA GLN A 384 36.47 0.44 -5.69
C GLN A 384 35.72 -0.61 -6.52
N PRO A 385 35.10 -0.23 -7.66
CA PRO A 385 34.37 -1.17 -8.50
C PRO A 385 35.19 -2.40 -8.89
N ALA A 386 34.57 -3.57 -8.78
CA ALA A 386 35.19 -4.84 -9.12
C ALA A 386 34.63 -5.40 -10.45
N PRO A 387 35.40 -6.24 -11.17
CA PRO A 387 34.86 -7.00 -12.28
C PRO A 387 33.69 -7.90 -11.82
N SER A 388 32.68 -8.05 -12.67
CA SER A 388 31.54 -8.92 -12.36
C SER A 388 31.98 -10.38 -12.24
N ASP A 389 31.57 -11.04 -11.15
CA ASP A 389 31.77 -12.47 -10.96
C ASP A 389 30.48 -13.25 -11.25
N SER A 390 30.58 -14.26 -12.12
CA SER A 390 29.49 -15.16 -12.47
C SER A 390 28.93 -16.00 -11.30
N ALA A 391 29.69 -16.16 -10.22
CA ALA A 391 29.26 -16.87 -9.02
C ALA A 391 28.47 -15.97 -8.06
N CYS A 392 28.43 -14.67 -8.31
CA CYS A 392 27.87 -13.64 -7.42
C CYS A 392 26.72 -12.89 -8.07
N THR A 393 25.95 -12.16 -7.25
CA THR A 393 25.04 -11.14 -7.76
C THR A 393 25.84 -9.86 -7.96
N PHE A 394 26.09 -9.48 -9.21
CA PHE A 394 26.77 -8.22 -9.53
C PHE A 394 25.75 -7.08 -9.61
N PHE A 395 26.06 -5.95 -8.97
CA PHE A 395 25.23 -4.75 -8.96
C PHE A 395 25.86 -3.66 -9.84
N PRO A 396 25.36 -3.43 -11.08
CA PRO A 396 25.97 -2.46 -11.98
C PRO A 396 25.87 -1.01 -11.50
N SER A 397 24.92 -0.70 -10.61
CA SER A 397 24.72 0.63 -10.04
C SER A 397 25.89 1.08 -9.17
N THR A 398 26.51 0.16 -8.44
CA THR A 398 27.65 0.43 -7.54
C THR A 398 28.95 -0.21 -8.03
N GLY A 399 28.87 -1.20 -8.92
CA GLY A 399 30.02 -1.92 -9.45
C GLY A 399 30.56 -2.99 -8.51
N HIS A 400 29.74 -3.51 -7.59
CA HIS A 400 30.16 -4.46 -6.55
C HIS A 400 29.48 -5.82 -6.65
N ASN A 401 30.18 -6.86 -6.18
CA ASN A 401 29.67 -8.23 -6.13
C ASN A 401 29.14 -8.59 -4.75
N LEU A 402 28.01 -9.30 -4.71
CA LEU A 402 27.47 -9.89 -3.50
C LEU A 402 27.48 -11.42 -3.63
N CYS A 403 28.25 -12.08 -2.76
CA CYS A 403 28.61 -13.48 -2.90
C CYS A 403 28.21 -14.29 -1.66
N GLY A 404 28.22 -15.63 -1.82
CA GLY A 404 28.18 -16.57 -0.70
C GLY A 404 27.12 -16.32 0.38
N GLY A 405 27.53 -16.45 1.64
CA GLY A 405 26.63 -16.34 2.79
C GLY A 405 26.07 -14.92 3.00
N PHE A 406 26.79 -13.87 2.62
CA PHE A 406 26.27 -12.51 2.65
C PHE A 406 25.15 -12.29 1.63
N ARG A 407 25.27 -12.86 0.42
CA ARG A 407 24.18 -12.86 -0.57
C ARG A 407 22.93 -13.57 -0.03
N ASP A 408 23.13 -14.74 0.55
CA ASP A 408 22.01 -15.54 1.05
C ASP A 408 21.32 -14.84 2.23
N TYR A 409 22.08 -14.19 3.10
CA TYR A 409 21.56 -13.36 4.18
C TYR A 409 20.80 -12.13 3.65
N TRP A 410 21.41 -11.37 2.74
CA TRP A 410 20.81 -10.18 2.13
C TRP A 410 19.47 -10.51 1.46
N ASN A 411 19.42 -11.58 0.64
CA ASN A 411 18.20 -12.02 -0.02
C ASN A 411 17.10 -12.45 0.96
N ARG A 412 17.49 -12.97 2.14
CA ARG A 412 16.56 -13.55 3.09
C ARG A 412 16.01 -12.55 4.10
N PHE A 413 16.81 -11.58 4.54
CA PHE A 413 16.52 -10.78 5.75
C PHE A 413 16.28 -9.29 5.52
N GLY A 414 16.26 -8.82 4.27
CA GLY A 414 15.83 -7.44 4.03
C GLY A 414 16.16 -6.84 2.66
N GLY A 415 17.05 -7.47 1.91
CA GLY A 415 17.35 -7.09 0.54
C GLY A 415 17.69 -5.61 0.39
N LEU A 416 17.23 -5.04 -0.73
CA LEU A 416 17.51 -3.65 -1.08
C LEU A 416 16.87 -2.66 -0.09
N ALA A 417 15.67 -2.97 0.41
CA ALA A 417 14.92 -2.08 1.29
C ALA A 417 15.64 -1.84 2.63
N VAL A 418 16.20 -2.90 3.23
CA VAL A 418 16.85 -2.81 4.54
C VAL A 418 18.33 -2.48 4.41
N TYR A 419 19.06 -3.12 3.49
CA TYR A 419 20.52 -3.02 3.46
C TYR A 419 21.05 -2.10 2.35
N GLY A 420 20.26 -1.87 1.30
CA GLY A 420 20.72 -1.16 0.11
C GLY A 420 21.69 -1.97 -0.75
N PHE A 421 22.34 -1.29 -1.69
CA PHE A 421 23.35 -1.90 -2.56
C PHE A 421 24.67 -2.16 -1.82
N PRO A 422 25.45 -3.19 -2.20
CA PRO A 422 26.83 -3.32 -1.74
C PRO A 422 27.67 -2.15 -2.24
N ILE A 423 28.51 -1.60 -1.38
CA ILE A 423 29.44 -0.49 -1.67
C ILE A 423 30.91 -0.88 -1.46
N SER A 424 31.16 -2.13 -1.08
CA SER A 424 32.49 -2.73 -1.05
C SER A 424 32.43 -4.18 -1.51
N GLU A 425 33.59 -4.75 -1.86
CA GLU A 425 33.80 -6.20 -1.88
C GLU A 425 33.99 -6.75 -0.45
N GLU A 426 34.00 -8.07 -0.29
CA GLU A 426 34.33 -8.72 0.98
C GLU A 426 35.83 -8.54 1.32
N TYR A 427 36.15 -8.11 2.55
CA TYR A 427 37.53 -7.98 3.03
C TYR A 427 37.65 -8.24 4.55
N GLN A 428 38.88 -8.29 5.07
CA GLN A 428 39.12 -8.51 6.51
C GLN A 428 39.21 -7.16 7.24
N GLU A 429 38.40 -6.99 8.29
CA GLU A 429 38.39 -5.79 9.14
C GLU A 429 38.46 -6.17 10.61
N ARG A 430 39.10 -5.33 11.43
CA ARG A 430 39.11 -5.51 12.88
C ARG A 430 37.86 -4.87 13.46
N ASN A 431 37.02 -5.65 14.13
CA ASN A 431 35.85 -5.15 14.83
C ASN A 431 36.28 -4.31 16.06
N PRO A 432 35.73 -3.09 16.22
CA PRO A 432 36.13 -2.18 17.30
C PRO A 432 35.61 -2.58 18.69
N ASP A 433 34.52 -3.35 18.78
CA ASP A 433 33.90 -3.76 20.04
C ASP A 433 34.67 -4.88 20.75
N ASP A 434 35.15 -5.88 20.00
CA ASP A 434 35.83 -7.06 20.56
C ASP A 434 37.31 -7.18 20.15
N GLY A 435 37.77 -6.37 19.20
CA GLY A 435 39.13 -6.36 18.69
C GLY A 435 39.48 -7.57 17.81
N GLN A 436 38.53 -8.44 17.47
CA GLN A 436 38.77 -9.58 16.57
C GLN A 436 38.72 -9.15 15.11
N VAL A 437 39.17 -10.02 14.19
CA VAL A 437 39.16 -9.76 12.75
C VAL A 437 38.11 -10.64 12.11
N TYR A 438 37.22 -10.03 11.33
CA TYR A 438 36.13 -10.71 10.63
C TYR A 438 36.19 -10.41 9.13
N THR A 439 35.65 -11.33 8.33
CA THR A 439 35.27 -10.99 6.95
C THR A 439 34.08 -10.04 7.02
N VAL A 440 34.18 -8.89 6.36
CA VAL A 440 33.12 -7.89 6.32
C VAL A 440 32.80 -7.49 4.89
N GLN A 441 31.60 -6.98 4.70
CA GLN A 441 31.21 -6.27 3.48
C GLN A 441 30.29 -5.11 3.85
N TYR A 442 30.52 -3.96 3.22
CA TYR A 442 29.70 -2.77 3.40
C TYR A 442 28.61 -2.68 2.34
N PHE A 443 27.44 -2.29 2.79
CA PHE A 443 26.28 -1.90 2.01
C PHE A 443 25.95 -0.45 2.30
N GLU A 444 25.10 0.17 1.50
CA GLU A 444 24.68 1.56 1.70
C GLU A 444 24.19 1.81 3.14
N ARG A 445 23.48 0.87 3.75
CA ARG A 445 22.81 1.05 5.06
C ARG A 445 23.39 0.22 6.19
N GLN A 446 24.32 -0.70 5.92
CA GLN A 446 24.81 -1.63 6.94
C GLN A 446 26.18 -2.25 6.59
N ARG A 447 26.92 -2.71 7.60
CA ARG A 447 28.09 -3.60 7.50
C ARG A 447 27.71 -5.01 7.93
N PHE A 448 27.95 -5.99 7.08
CA PHE A 448 27.85 -7.41 7.43
C PHE A 448 29.19 -7.90 7.93
N GLU A 449 29.17 -8.73 8.97
CA GLU A 449 30.35 -9.34 9.58
C GLU A 449 30.16 -10.86 9.64
N TRP A 450 31.17 -11.63 9.26
CA TRP A 450 31.11 -13.09 9.27
C TRP A 450 31.54 -13.69 10.61
N HIS A 451 30.59 -14.20 11.39
CA HIS A 451 30.76 -14.79 12.73
C HIS A 451 30.31 -16.26 12.78
N PRO A 452 31.19 -17.23 12.49
CA PRO A 452 30.84 -18.65 12.53
C PRO A 452 30.29 -19.10 13.90
N GLY A 453 29.04 -19.55 13.95
CA GLY A 453 28.42 -20.10 15.18
C GLY A 453 27.91 -19.08 16.21
N GLY A 454 27.56 -17.85 15.80
CA GLY A 454 26.93 -16.82 16.66
C GLY A 454 25.52 -17.19 17.18
N TRP A 455 25.13 -16.59 18.32
CA TRP A 455 23.90 -16.90 19.07
C TRP A 455 22.72 -15.96 18.73
N PRO A 456 21.43 -16.39 18.78
CA PRO A 456 20.91 -17.75 18.86
C PRO A 456 20.44 -18.25 17.48
N GLU A 457 21.19 -19.17 16.86
CA GLU A 457 20.70 -20.02 15.76
C GLU A 457 20.27 -19.31 14.45
N ARG A 458 20.91 -18.19 14.07
CA ARG A 458 20.71 -17.56 12.75
C ARG A 458 22.01 -17.02 12.14
N TYR A 459 22.57 -17.82 11.23
CA TYR A 459 23.60 -17.50 10.23
C TYR A 459 24.94 -17.01 10.77
N ASP A 460 26.01 -17.37 10.08
CA ASP A 460 27.36 -16.88 10.39
C ASP A 460 27.50 -15.37 10.06
N VAL A 461 26.43 -14.57 10.07
CA VAL A 461 26.41 -13.15 9.70
C VAL A 461 25.82 -12.34 10.84
N MET A 462 26.60 -11.40 11.37
CA MET A 462 26.15 -10.38 12.32
C MET A 462 26.24 -9.00 11.70
N LEU A 463 25.32 -8.12 12.08
CA LEU A 463 25.29 -6.73 11.61
C LEU A 463 26.10 -5.83 12.55
N GLY A 464 26.96 -5.00 11.97
CA GLY A 464 27.74 -3.99 12.70
C GLY A 464 26.85 -3.01 13.44
N ARG A 465 27.34 -2.47 14.57
CA ARG A 465 26.60 -1.49 15.39
C ARG A 465 26.84 -0.07 14.88
N LEU A 466 26.63 0.14 13.59
CA LEU A 466 26.99 1.38 12.90
C LEU A 466 26.28 2.62 13.47
N GLY A 467 25.07 2.46 14.02
CA GLY A 467 24.37 3.55 14.70
C GLY A 467 25.08 3.98 15.99
N ALA A 468 25.62 3.02 16.75
CA ALA A 468 26.43 3.32 17.94
C ALA A 468 27.82 3.88 17.58
N GLU A 469 28.41 3.46 16.45
CA GLU A 469 29.70 3.97 15.96
C GLU A 469 29.62 5.45 15.56
N LEU A 470 28.55 5.86 14.86
CA LEU A 470 28.35 7.27 14.48
C LEU A 470 27.89 8.16 15.66
N ARG A 471 27.20 7.59 16.67
CA ARG A 471 26.75 8.31 17.87
C ARG A 471 27.20 7.62 19.17
N PRO A 472 28.49 7.70 19.53
CA PRO A 472 29.04 7.00 20.70
C PRO A 472 28.58 7.56 22.06
N ASN A 473 27.95 8.75 22.09
CA ASN A 473 27.36 9.32 23.30
C ASN A 473 25.92 9.73 22.96
N GLY A 474 24.92 9.00 23.47
CA GLY A 474 23.50 9.24 23.21
C GLY A 474 23.04 10.64 23.61
N ALA A 475 23.18 11.60 22.69
CA ALA A 475 22.80 13.00 22.82
C ALA A 475 21.83 13.38 21.70
#